data_AF-U2EDA5-F1
#
_entry.id   AF-U2EDA5-F1
#
_cell.length_a   1.000
_cell.length_b   1.000
_cell.length_c   1.000
_cell.angle_alpha   90.00
_cell.angle_beta   90.00
_cell.angle_gamma   90.00
#
_symmetry.space_group_name_H-M   'P 1'
#
loop_
_entity.id
_entity.type
_entity.pdbx_description
1 polymer ?
#
loop_
_entity_poly.entity_id
_entity_poly.type
_entity_poly.pdbx_seq_one_letter_code
_entity_poly.pdbx_strand_id
1 'polypeptide(L)'
;MNIDKKMKELINGDFNVITLIHSVLSVKERNKKFVESGAYREVFEPTIMTIMKRIWKLIMISMSFVLSLMLISMYSHLMSNSFIILIAVLTLVFTYSFKRIIDRLKELKFDLRLKKAIRFAFKHYSSKSFDILVDQYLSEYSSKGYMND
;
A
#
# COMPACT_ATOMS: atom_id res chain seq x y z
N MET A 1 4.88 -26.55 5.10
CA MET A 1 3.75 -25.63 4.86
C MET A 1 3.44 -25.67 3.37
N ASN A 2 2.23 -26.10 2.97
CA ASN A 2 1.87 -26.24 1.55
C ASN A 2 1.96 -24.88 0.85
N ILE A 3 2.71 -24.81 -0.26
CA ILE A 3 2.96 -23.58 -1.03
C ILE A 3 1.63 -22.96 -1.46
N ASP A 4 0.69 -23.80 -1.87
CA ASP A 4 -0.65 -23.38 -2.31
C ASP A 4 -1.48 -22.82 -1.16
N LYS A 5 -1.42 -23.44 0.03
CA LYS A 5 -2.08 -22.91 1.23
C LYS A 5 -1.56 -21.51 1.58
N LYS A 6 -0.24 -21.33 1.53
CA LYS A 6 0.40 -20.04 1.79
C LYS A 6 0.02 -18.99 0.74
N MET A 7 -0.13 -19.39 -0.53
CA MET A 7 -0.56 -18.49 -1.59
C MET A 7 -2.02 -18.05 -1.42
N LYS A 8 -2.91 -18.99 -1.09
CA LYS A 8 -4.32 -18.70 -0.77
C LYS A 8 -4.46 -17.74 0.41
N GLU A 9 -3.66 -17.91 1.47
CA GLU A 9 -3.59 -16.98 2.61
C GLU A 9 -3.11 -15.57 2.21
N LEU A 10 -2.14 -15.48 1.28
CA LEU A 10 -1.64 -14.19 0.78
C LEU A 10 -2.67 -13.46 -0.08
N ILE A 11 -3.51 -14.20 -0.83
CA ILE A 11 -4.60 -13.68 -1.65
C ILE A 11 -5.80 -13.25 -0.78
N ASN A 12 -6.18 -14.02 0.23
CA ASN A 12 -7.27 -13.75 1.20
C ASN A 12 -8.54 -13.16 0.56
N GLY A 13 -8.98 -13.71 -0.57
CA GLY A 13 -10.22 -13.32 -1.26
C GLY A 13 -10.15 -12.00 -2.03
N ASP A 14 -8.96 -11.40 -2.18
CA ASP A 14 -8.81 -10.15 -2.91
C ASP A 14 -8.56 -10.39 -4.41
N PHE A 15 -9.59 -10.20 -5.22
CA PHE A 15 -9.53 -10.37 -6.67
C PHE A 15 -8.52 -9.42 -7.33
N ASN A 16 -8.32 -8.21 -6.80
CA ASN A 16 -7.33 -7.29 -7.35
C ASN A 16 -5.92 -7.84 -7.20
N VAL A 17 -5.64 -8.48 -6.07
CA VAL A 17 -4.34 -9.15 -5.82
C VAL A 17 -4.12 -10.26 -6.85
N ILE A 18 -5.13 -11.09 -7.12
CA ILE A 18 -5.07 -12.17 -8.13
C ILE A 18 -4.76 -11.61 -9.52
N THR A 19 -5.53 -10.63 -9.97
CA THR A 19 -5.39 -10.01 -11.31
C THR A 19 -4.01 -9.38 -11.49
N LEU A 20 -3.50 -8.70 -10.46
CA LEU A 20 -2.17 -8.12 -10.47
C LEU A 20 -1.08 -9.19 -10.57
N ILE A 21 -1.15 -10.27 -9.78
CA ILE A 21 -0.16 -11.35 -9.85
C ILE A 21 -0.14 -11.99 -11.24
N HIS A 22 -1.31 -12.32 -11.80
CA HIS A 22 -1.43 -12.87 -13.15
C HIS A 22 -0.84 -11.92 -14.21
N SER A 23 -1.16 -10.63 -14.13
CA SER A 23 -0.63 -9.62 -15.05
C SER A 23 0.90 -9.54 -14.99
N VAL A 24 1.47 -9.51 -13.78
CA VAL A 24 2.92 -9.37 -13.61
C VAL A 24 3.65 -10.65 -14.04
N LEU A 25 3.12 -11.84 -13.76
CA LEU A 25 3.69 -13.12 -14.23
C LEU A 25 3.64 -13.24 -15.76
N SER A 26 2.49 -12.93 -16.37
CA SER A 26 2.33 -13.02 -17.83
C SER A 26 3.20 -11.99 -18.58
N VAL A 27 3.45 -10.81 -18.02
CA VAL A 27 4.37 -9.81 -18.60
C VAL A 27 5.82 -10.27 -18.47
N LYS A 28 6.21 -10.85 -17.34
CA LYS A 28 7.56 -11.42 -17.14
C LYS A 28 7.87 -12.50 -18.18
N GLU A 29 6.92 -13.39 -18.46
CA GLU A 29 7.11 -14.48 -19.42
C GLU A 29 7.17 -13.98 -20.87
N ARG A 30 6.40 -12.93 -21.20
CA ARG A 30 6.34 -12.35 -22.56
C ARG A 30 7.46 -11.36 -22.86
N ASN A 31 8.03 -10.70 -21.85
CA ASN A 31 9.01 -9.64 -22.04
C ASN A 31 10.26 -9.86 -21.17
N LYS A 32 11.36 -10.29 -21.81
CA LYS A 32 12.66 -10.50 -21.15
C LYS A 32 13.22 -9.22 -20.50
N LYS A 33 12.88 -8.03 -21.03
CA LYS A 33 13.31 -6.74 -20.46
C LYS A 33 12.47 -6.28 -19.26
N PHE A 34 11.43 -7.03 -18.88
CA PHE A 34 10.59 -6.67 -17.73
C PHE A 34 11.40 -6.59 -16.43
N VAL A 35 12.41 -7.44 -16.27
CA VAL A 35 13.30 -7.45 -15.10
C VAL A 35 14.10 -6.14 -14.95
N GLU A 36 14.32 -5.43 -16.06
CA GLU A 36 15.01 -4.13 -16.10
C GLU A 36 14.03 -2.95 -15.96
N SER A 37 12.72 -3.21 -15.93
CA SER A 37 11.71 -2.16 -15.85
C SER A 37 11.61 -1.55 -14.45
N GLY A 38 11.22 -0.26 -14.39
CA GLY A 38 10.93 0.42 -13.14
C GLY A 38 9.86 -0.28 -12.29
N ALA A 39 8.87 -0.91 -12.94
CA ALA A 39 7.79 -1.65 -12.27
C ALA A 39 8.32 -2.89 -11.53
N TYR A 40 9.26 -3.65 -12.13
CA TYR A 40 9.92 -4.75 -11.45
C TYR A 40 10.71 -4.23 -10.24
N ARG A 41 11.50 -3.17 -10.43
CA ARG A 41 12.27 -2.57 -9.33
C ARG A 41 11.39 -2.13 -8.17
N GLU A 42 10.20 -1.58 -8.42
CA GLU A 42 9.27 -1.12 -7.39
C GLU A 42 8.60 -2.28 -6.64
N VAL A 43 8.24 -3.36 -7.33
CA VAL A 43 7.69 -4.59 -6.72
C VAL A 43 8.72 -5.30 -5.84
N PHE A 44 9.99 -5.30 -6.26
CA PHE A 44 11.10 -5.96 -5.58
C PHE A 44 11.92 -5.06 -4.64
N GLU A 45 11.61 -3.76 -4.57
CA GLU A 45 12.25 -2.79 -3.68
C GLU A 45 12.15 -3.23 -2.20
N PRO A 46 13.23 -3.20 -1.39
CA PRO A 46 13.17 -3.63 0.01
C PRO A 46 11.98 -3.04 0.77
N THR A 47 11.26 -3.87 1.54
CA THR A 47 10.07 -3.47 2.31
C THR A 47 10.36 -2.23 3.17
N ILE A 48 11.54 -2.21 3.79
CA ILE A 48 12.03 -1.09 4.61
C ILE A 48 12.11 0.20 3.78
N MET A 49 12.58 0.13 2.54
CA MET A 49 12.70 1.30 1.66
C MET A 49 11.31 1.84 1.24
N THR A 50 10.36 0.94 0.93
CA THR A 50 8.96 1.33 0.65
C THR A 50 8.32 2.01 1.86
N ILE A 51 8.55 1.46 3.06
CA ILE A 51 8.07 2.04 4.33
C ILE A 51 8.71 3.42 4.56
N MET A 52 10.03 3.53 4.42
CA MET A 52 10.77 4.79 4.62
C MET A 52 10.29 5.91 3.69
N LYS A 53 10.08 5.63 2.40
CA LYS A 53 9.54 6.62 1.44
C LYS A 53 8.18 7.18 1.87
N ARG A 54 7.34 6.36 2.49
CA ARG A 54 6.01 6.79 2.98
C ARG A 54 6.09 7.47 4.36
N ILE A 55 6.95 7.00 5.27
CA ILE A 55 7.17 7.59 6.60
C ILE A 55 7.85 8.95 6.49
N TRP A 56 8.75 9.17 5.53
CA TRP A 56 9.43 10.46 5.36
C TRP A 56 8.46 11.64 5.21
N LYS A 57 7.36 11.43 4.47
CA LYS A 57 6.31 12.45 4.32
C LYS A 57 5.58 12.74 5.64
N LEU A 58 5.36 11.73 6.49
CA LEU A 58 4.81 11.90 7.83
C LEU A 58 5.77 12.75 8.68
N ILE A 59 7.06 12.41 8.69
CA ILE A 59 8.08 13.16 9.44
C ILE A 59 8.10 14.63 9.03
N MET A 60 8.11 14.91 7.72
CA MET A 60 8.10 16.29 7.20
C MET A 60 6.86 17.08 7.64
N ILE A 61 5.67 16.47 7.60
CA ILE A 61 4.43 17.13 8.02
C ILE A 61 4.41 17.37 9.54
N SER A 62 4.85 16.38 10.33
CA SER A 62 4.95 16.52 11.78
C SER A 62 5.96 17.61 12.19
N MET A 63 7.12 17.68 11.53
CA MET A 63 8.10 18.74 11.77
C MET A 63 7.54 20.12 11.39
N SER A 64 6.83 20.22 10.26
CA SER A 64 6.16 21.47 9.87
C SER A 64 5.09 21.90 10.87
N PHE A 65 4.38 20.95 11.49
CA PHE A 65 3.40 21.23 12.52
C PHE A 65 4.05 21.79 13.79
N VAL A 66 5.11 21.15 14.27
CA VAL A 66 5.87 21.61 15.45
C VAL A 66 6.45 23.01 15.22
N LEU A 67 7.03 23.26 14.04
CA LEU A 67 7.52 24.60 13.68
C LEU A 67 6.40 25.65 13.66
N SER A 68 5.22 25.29 13.16
CA SER A 68 4.06 26.20 13.15
C SER A 68 3.59 26.51 14.57
N LEU A 69 3.59 25.53 15.47
CA LEU A 69 3.25 25.75 16.89
C LEU A 69 4.28 26.64 17.60
N MET A 70 5.57 26.45 17.33
CA MET A 70 6.63 27.32 17.87
C MET A 70 6.46 28.76 17.40
N LEU A 71 6.16 28.98 16.12
CA LEU A 71 5.88 30.31 15.58
C LEU A 71 4.64 30.94 16.23
N ILE A 72 3.54 30.19 16.37
CA ILE A 72 2.33 30.67 17.05
C ILE A 72 2.64 31.04 18.50
N SER A 73 3.42 30.23 19.21
CA SER A 73 3.82 30.52 20.60
C SER A 73 4.64 31.79 20.70
N MET A 74 5.61 32.01 19.80
CA MET A 74 6.48 33.18 19.80
C MET A 74 5.74 34.49 19.51
N TYR A 75 4.71 34.43 18.65
CA TYR A 75 3.89 35.59 18.27
C TYR A 75 2.54 35.66 18.99
N SER A 76 2.34 34.84 20.03
CA SER A 76 1.07 34.73 20.75
C SER A 76 0.59 36.04 21.39
N HIS A 77 1.49 36.98 21.67
CA HIS A 77 1.16 38.30 22.20
C HIS A 77 0.50 39.23 21.17
N LEU A 78 0.60 38.93 19.87
CA LEU A 78 -0.06 39.66 18.78
C LEU A 78 -1.49 39.13 18.61
N MET A 79 -2.35 39.34 19.61
CA MET A 79 -3.77 38.95 19.60
C MET A 79 -4.60 39.85 18.66
N SER A 80 -4.33 39.76 17.36
CA SER A 80 -5.09 40.41 16.30
C SER A 80 -6.08 39.46 15.65
N ASN A 81 -7.16 39.98 15.08
CA ASN A 81 -8.14 39.16 14.33
C ASN A 81 -7.50 38.36 13.19
N SER A 82 -6.47 38.93 12.54
CA SER A 82 -5.68 38.25 11.51
C SER A 82 -4.92 37.03 12.04
N PHE A 83 -4.43 37.09 13.28
CA PHE A 83 -3.72 35.98 13.93
C PHE A 83 -4.66 34.80 14.25
N ILE A 84 -5.88 35.09 14.70
CA ILE A 84 -6.91 34.06 14.95
C ILE A 84 -7.31 33.36 13.64
N ILE A 85 -7.49 34.11 12.56
CA ILE A 85 -7.79 33.55 11.22
C ILE A 85 -6.65 32.67 10.73
N LEU A 86 -5.38 33.08 10.93
CA LEU A 86 -4.21 32.28 10.57
C LEU A 86 -4.18 30.94 11.30
N ILE A 87 -4.45 30.93 12.61
CA ILE A 87 -4.52 29.70 13.40
C ILE A 87 -5.61 28.78 12.85
N ALA A 88 -6.81 29.31 12.58
CA ALA A 88 -7.91 28.52 12.04
C ALA A 88 -7.56 27.87 10.68
N VAL A 89 -6.90 28.62 9.79
CA VAL A 89 -6.43 28.10 8.50
C VAL A 89 -5.37 27.01 8.69
N LEU A 90 -4.40 27.22 9.58
CA LEU A 90 -3.37 26.22 9.88
C LEU A 90 -4.00 24.93 10.44
N THR A 91 -4.95 25.04 11.37
CA THR A 91 -5.68 23.90 11.91
C THR A 91 -6.34 23.09 10.79
N LEU A 92 -7.08 23.74 9.88
CA LEU A 92 -7.72 23.06 8.74
C LEU A 92 -6.72 22.35 7.83
N VAL A 93 -5.60 23.01 7.49
CA VAL A 93 -4.55 22.46 6.64
C VAL A 93 -3.92 21.22 7.28
N PHE A 94 -3.61 21.27 8.59
CA PHE A 94 -3.02 20.14 9.29
C PHE A 94 -4.03 19.00 9.48
N THR A 95 -5.29 19.28 9.82
CA THR A 95 -6.35 18.26 9.90
C THR A 95 -6.48 17.49 8.58
N TYR A 96 -6.55 18.19 7.45
CA TYR A 96 -6.62 17.54 6.14
C TYR A 96 -5.35 16.73 5.83
N SER A 97 -4.17 17.28 6.15
CA SER A 97 -2.88 16.62 5.92
C SER A 97 -2.75 15.33 6.73
N PHE A 98 -3.09 15.34 8.02
CA PHE A 98 -3.07 14.15 8.87
C PHE A 98 -4.06 13.09 8.41
N LYS A 99 -5.30 13.48 8.05
CA LYS A 99 -6.29 12.55 7.49
C LYS A 99 -5.74 11.81 6.27
N ARG A 100 -5.15 12.55 5.32
CA ARG A 100 -4.56 11.98 4.10
C ARG A 100 -3.40 11.03 4.40
N ILE A 101 -2.62 11.28 5.45
CA ILE A 101 -1.54 10.37 5.86
C ILE A 101 -2.10 9.08 6.46
N ILE A 102 -3.14 9.17 7.29
CA ILE A 102 -3.80 7.98 7.87
C ILE A 102 -4.32 7.07 6.76
N ASP A 103 -4.98 7.63 5.75
CA ASP A 103 -5.49 6.86 4.63
C ASP A 103 -4.33 6.20 3.84
N ARG A 104 -3.22 6.93 3.62
CA ARG A 104 -2.01 6.38 2.99
C ARG A 104 -1.30 5.30 3.81
N LEU A 105 -1.41 5.32 5.14
CA LEU A 105 -0.89 4.26 6.02
C LEU A 105 -1.75 3.00 5.93
N LYS A 106 -3.08 3.14 5.80
CA LYS A 106 -3.96 2.01 5.52
C LYS A 106 -3.62 1.37 4.18
N GLU A 107 -3.40 2.18 3.14
CA GLU A 107 -2.94 1.71 1.83
C GLU A 107 -1.57 1.02 1.90
N LEU A 108 -0.65 1.48 2.76
CA LEU A 108 0.67 0.86 2.92
C LEU A 108 0.56 -0.60 3.36
N LYS A 109 -0.36 -0.92 4.29
CA LYS A 109 -0.58 -2.31 4.72
C LYS A 109 -1.01 -3.20 3.55
N PHE A 110 -1.87 -2.68 2.69
CA PHE A 110 -2.32 -3.36 1.48
C PHE A 110 -1.16 -3.55 0.48
N ASP A 111 -0.42 -2.48 0.20
CA ASP A 111 0.72 -2.46 -0.73
C ASP A 111 1.83 -3.45 -0.29
N LEU A 112 2.17 -3.49 1.00
CA LEU A 112 3.15 -4.45 1.54
C LEU A 112 2.69 -5.89 1.40
N ARG A 113 1.40 -6.16 1.64
CA ARG A 113 0.82 -7.49 1.47
C ARG A 113 0.82 -7.91 0.00
N LEU A 114 0.44 -7.00 -0.90
CA LEU A 114 0.48 -7.21 -2.35
C LEU A 114 1.90 -7.51 -2.83
N LYS A 115 2.90 -6.71 -2.45
CA LYS A 115 4.32 -6.95 -2.80
C LYS A 115 4.79 -8.31 -2.30
N LYS A 116 4.41 -8.71 -1.07
CA LYS A 116 4.75 -10.04 -0.52
C LYS A 116 4.10 -11.16 -1.35
N ALA A 117 2.85 -11.01 -1.74
CA ALA A 117 2.13 -11.98 -2.57
C ALA A 117 2.76 -12.11 -3.96
N ILE A 118 3.06 -10.99 -4.64
CA ILE A 118 3.71 -10.99 -5.95
C ILE A 118 5.10 -11.63 -5.88
N ARG A 119 5.92 -11.31 -4.88
CA ARG A 119 7.24 -11.94 -4.72
C ARG A 119 7.17 -13.43 -4.47
N PHE A 120 6.19 -13.86 -3.67
CA PHE A 120 5.97 -15.28 -3.41
C PHE A 120 5.53 -16.01 -4.69
N ALA A 121 4.59 -15.43 -5.44
CA ALA A 121 4.17 -15.93 -6.75
C ALA A 121 5.36 -16.06 -7.71
N PHE A 122 6.17 -15.01 -7.83
CA PHE A 122 7.34 -14.97 -8.70
C PHE A 122 8.37 -16.07 -8.46
N LYS A 123 8.50 -16.52 -7.20
CA LYS A 123 9.48 -17.52 -6.79
C LYS A 123 8.96 -18.96 -6.98
N HIS A 124 7.64 -19.15 -6.94
CA HIS A 124 7.05 -20.48 -6.79
C HIS A 124 6.09 -20.88 -7.92
N TYR A 125 5.68 -19.95 -8.79
CA TYR A 125 4.72 -20.21 -9.85
C TYR A 125 5.19 -19.67 -11.20
N SER A 126 4.87 -20.39 -12.28
CA SER A 126 4.75 -19.85 -13.64
C SER A 126 3.36 -19.26 -13.83
N SER A 127 3.12 -18.50 -14.90
CA SER A 127 1.79 -17.97 -15.20
C SER A 127 0.76 -19.11 -15.27
N LYS A 128 1.09 -20.17 -16.02
CA LYS A 128 0.20 -21.33 -16.20
C LYS A 128 -0.06 -22.09 -14.89
N SER A 129 0.95 -22.25 -14.03
CA SER A 129 0.74 -22.95 -12.75
C SER A 129 -0.02 -22.09 -11.75
N PHE A 130 0.08 -20.76 -11.86
CA PHE A 130 -0.73 -19.83 -11.07
C PHE A 130 -2.20 -19.87 -11.50
N ASP A 131 -2.49 -19.95 -12.80
CA ASP A 131 -3.86 -20.04 -13.33
C ASP A 131 -4.60 -21.27 -12.76
N ILE A 132 -3.93 -22.43 -12.73
CA ILE A 132 -4.49 -23.66 -12.16
C ILE A 132 -4.84 -23.48 -10.67
N LEU A 133 -3.98 -22.80 -9.90
CA LEU A 133 -4.25 -22.50 -8.50
C LEU A 133 -5.44 -21.54 -8.34
N VAL A 134 -5.52 -20.52 -9.20
CA VAL A 134 -6.63 -19.56 -9.19
C VAL A 134 -7.96 -20.26 -9.50
N ASP A 135 -8.00 -21.12 -10.51
CA ASP A 135 -9.20 -21.89 -10.86
C ASP A 135 -9.67 -22.78 -9.70
N GLN A 136 -8.72 -23.50 -9.05
CA GLN A 136 -9.02 -24.29 -7.85
C GLN A 136 -9.52 -23.42 -6.70
N TYR A 137 -8.89 -22.26 -6.48
CA TYR A 137 -9.24 -21.34 -5.42
C TYR A 137 -10.63 -20.72 -5.62
N LEU A 138 -10.97 -20.30 -6.84
CA LEU A 138 -12.28 -19.76 -7.20
C LEU A 138 -13.37 -20.83 -7.11
N SER A 139 -13.08 -22.06 -7.52
CA SER A 139 -14.00 -23.19 -7.37
C SER A 139 -14.28 -23.53 -5.90
N GLU A 140 -13.27 -23.46 -5.02
CA GLU A 140 -13.44 -23.63 -3.57
C GLU A 140 -14.23 -22.48 -2.93
N TYR A 141 -14.03 -21.24 -3.40
CA TYR A 141 -14.77 -20.07 -2.90
C TYR A 141 -16.23 -20.10 -3.35
N SER A 142 -16.48 -20.48 -4.61
CA SER A 142 -17.83 -20.63 -5.14
C SER A 142 -18.60 -21.73 -4.42
N SER A 143 -17.99 -22.90 -4.18
CA SER A 143 -18.67 -24.03 -3.51
C SER A 143 -18.98 -23.78 -2.04
N LYS A 144 -18.18 -22.97 -1.34
CA LYS A 144 -18.47 -22.52 0.04
C LYS A 144 -19.57 -21.47 0.12
N GLY A 145 -19.82 -20.70 -0.94
CA GLY A 145 -20.94 -19.76 -1.01
C GLY A 145 -22.30 -20.46 -1.02
N TYR A 146 -22.39 -21.65 -1.60
CA TYR A 146 -23.63 -22.44 -1.69
C TYR A 146 -23.95 -23.31 -0.46
N MET A 147 -23.04 -23.42 0.52
CA MET A 147 -23.31 -24.16 1.76
C MET A 147 -23.79 -23.27 2.92
N ASN A 148 -23.83 -21.95 2.71
CA ASN A 148 -24.27 -20.98 3.72
C ASN A 148 -25.64 -20.34 3.40
N ASP A 149 -26.37 -20.87 2.42
CA ASP A 149 -27.79 -20.55 2.17
C ASP A 149 -28.69 -21.69 2.63
#